data_AF-A0AAD5YPZ5-F1
#
_entry.id   AF-A0AAD5YPZ5-F1
#
_cell.length_a   1.000
_cell.length_b   1.000
_cell.length_c   1.000
_cell.angle_alpha   90.00
_cell.angle_beta   90.00
_cell.angle_gamma   90.00
#
_symmetry.space_group_name_H-M   'P 1'
#
loop_
_entity.id
_entity.type
_entity.pdbx_description
1 polymer ?
#
loop_
_entity_poly.entity_id
_entity_poly.type
_entity_poly.pdbx_seq_one_letter_code
_entity_poly.pdbx_strand_id
1 'polypeptide(L)'
;MFAYDSTSYCLAYKKVANKVRPVPGTMLNDCRVICRFPENPLDSLPAISPHPPSFQPGNRLTQEHMDSLGLFANDFLWPEEQKLLAQVLLANEAGLAWDESEKGRFHDDYFAPVKIPVTDHVPWSRKSLPIPPGIQDKVIALIKQKIDSGVYEPSYSSYCQQWFTVAKKDGNIRIVHNLTPLNAVTIKDSQELPLVHLFVEQCAA
;
A
#
# COMPACT_ATOMS: atom_id res chain seq x y z
N MET A 1 -7.17 -3.28 25.36
CA MET A 1 -8.62 -3.30 25.06
C MET A 1 -8.89 -2.21 24.02
N PHE A 2 -9.65 -2.49 22.97
CA PHE A 2 -10.09 -1.45 22.02
C PHE A 2 -11.20 -0.63 22.67
N ALA A 3 -11.18 0.70 22.52
CA ALA A 3 -12.23 1.58 23.04
C ALA A 3 -13.18 1.93 21.90
N TYR A 4 -14.47 2.09 22.18
CA TYR A 4 -15.44 2.52 21.17
C TYR A 4 -15.52 4.04 21.13
N ASP A 5 -15.45 4.62 19.94
CA ASP A 5 -15.70 6.03 19.69
C ASP A 5 -17.16 6.21 19.27
N SER A 6 -17.97 6.79 20.17
CA SER A 6 -19.39 7.04 19.95
C SER A 6 -19.68 8.13 18.91
N THR A 7 -18.70 9.00 18.64
CA THR A 7 -18.84 10.13 17.71
C THR A 7 -18.72 9.68 16.26
N SER A 8 -17.80 8.74 16.00
CA SER A 8 -17.51 8.23 14.66
C SER A 8 -18.02 6.80 14.43
N TYR A 9 -18.71 6.23 15.43
CA TYR A 9 -19.27 4.88 15.43
C TYR A 9 -18.24 3.81 15.06
N CYS A 10 -16.99 3.95 15.54
CA CYS A 10 -15.89 3.04 15.20
C CYS A 10 -15.03 2.69 16.42
N LEU A 11 -14.11 1.74 16.26
CA LEU A 11 -13.20 1.34 17.35
C LEU A 11 -11.90 2.15 17.30
N ALA A 12 -11.50 2.69 18.45
CA ALA A 12 -10.27 3.44 18.63
C ALA A 12 -9.04 2.52 18.73
N TYR A 13 -7.92 3.05 18.24
CA TYR A 13 -6.66 2.31 18.12
C TYR A 13 -6.07 1.88 19.47
N LYS A 14 -5.37 0.75 19.46
CA LYS A 14 -4.65 0.21 20.62
C LYS A 14 -3.47 1.12 20.98
N LYS A 15 -3.32 1.47 22.26
CA LYS A 15 -2.17 2.25 22.75
C LYS A 15 -0.83 1.56 22.43
N VAL A 16 0.20 2.35 22.09
CA VAL A 16 1.56 1.88 21.76
C VAL A 16 2.15 0.99 22.85
N ALA A 17 1.89 1.29 24.13
CA ALA A 17 2.35 0.50 25.27
C ALA A 17 1.92 -0.98 25.22
N ASN A 18 0.80 -1.30 24.56
CA ASN A 18 0.31 -2.67 24.45
C ASN A 18 0.86 -3.40 23.21
N LYS A 19 1.71 -2.77 22.38
CA LYS A 19 2.22 -3.33 21.13
C LYS A 19 2.97 -4.64 21.40
N VAL A 20 2.56 -5.72 20.72
CA VAL A 20 3.29 -7.00 20.75
C VAL A 20 4.30 -6.98 19.61
N ARG A 21 5.54 -7.30 19.93
CA ARG A 21 6.67 -7.31 19.00
C ARG A 21 6.94 -8.76 18.52
N PRO A 22 7.42 -8.92 17.28
CA PRO A 22 7.99 -10.17 16.78
C PRO A 22 9.06 -10.76 17.71
N VAL A 23 9.17 -12.08 17.68
CA VAL A 23 10.05 -12.86 18.55
C VAL A 23 11.47 -12.89 17.97
N PRO A 24 12.53 -12.68 18.77
CA PRO A 24 13.89 -12.92 18.32
C PRO A 24 14.09 -14.40 17.94
N GLY A 25 14.68 -14.67 16.79
CA GLY A 25 14.94 -16.04 16.34
C GLY A 25 15.82 -16.07 15.11
N THR A 26 16.29 -17.27 14.75
CA THR A 26 17.09 -17.47 13.54
C THR A 26 16.18 -17.43 12.32
N MET A 27 16.50 -16.56 11.36
CA MET A 27 15.81 -16.52 10.07
C MET A 27 16.17 -17.74 9.22
N LEU A 28 15.15 -18.40 8.68
CA LEU A 28 15.33 -19.50 7.73
C LEU A 28 15.72 -18.95 6.36
N ASN A 29 16.70 -19.59 5.71
CA ASN A 29 17.20 -19.16 4.41
C ASN A 29 16.11 -19.13 3.33
N ASP A 30 15.11 -20.01 3.42
CA ASP A 30 14.02 -20.11 2.46
C ASP A 30 12.95 -19.01 2.62
N CYS A 31 12.99 -18.25 3.72
CA CYS A 31 12.13 -17.09 3.97
C CYS A 31 12.77 -15.78 3.51
N ARG A 32 14.00 -15.82 2.98
CA ARG A 32 14.70 -14.64 2.49
C ARG A 32 13.99 -14.07 1.27
N VAL A 33 13.56 -12.81 1.37
CA VAL A 33 13.05 -12.05 0.22
C VAL A 33 14.23 -11.61 -0.63
N ILE A 34 14.22 -12.01 -1.90
CA ILE A 34 15.25 -11.64 -2.88
C ILE A 34 14.55 -10.90 -4.00
N CYS A 35 14.95 -9.65 -4.21
CA CYS A 35 14.57 -8.89 -5.40
C CYS A 35 15.43 -9.39 -6.57
N ARG A 36 14.78 -9.77 -7.67
CA ARG A 36 15.44 -10.16 -8.92
C ARG A 36 15.13 -9.13 -9.99
N PHE A 37 16.08 -8.90 -10.87
CA PHE A 37 15.90 -8.08 -12.07
C PHE A 37 16.07 -9.00 -13.27
N PRO A 38 14.97 -9.53 -13.84
CA PRO A 38 15.05 -10.43 -15.00
C PRO A 38 15.64 -9.71 -16.22
N GLU A 39 15.37 -8.41 -16.33
CA GLU A 39 15.88 -7.51 -17.35
C GLU A 39 16.30 -6.18 -16.69
N ASN A 40 17.14 -5.40 -17.37
CA ASN A 40 17.51 -4.07 -16.89
C ASN A 40 16.28 -3.14 -16.99
N PRO A 41 15.78 -2.58 -15.86
CA PRO A 41 14.57 -1.76 -15.85
C PRO A 41 14.68 -0.47 -16.67
N LEU A 42 15.91 -0.04 -17.02
CA LEU A 42 16.14 1.14 -17.84
C LEU A 42 15.93 0.86 -19.33
N ASP A 43 15.98 -0.41 -19.77
CA ASP A 43 15.88 -0.77 -21.18
C ASP A 43 14.46 -0.57 -21.73
N SER A 44 13.44 -0.62 -20.86
CA SER A 44 12.03 -0.42 -21.22
C SER A 44 11.56 1.04 -21.15
N LEU A 45 12.47 2.00 -20.92
CA LEU A 45 12.09 3.40 -20.80
C LEU A 45 11.57 3.95 -22.15
N PRO A 46 10.40 4.63 -22.17
CA PRO A 46 9.89 5.21 -23.40
C PRO A 46 10.80 6.35 -23.86
N ALA A 47 11.09 6.41 -25.16
CA ALA A 47 11.80 7.52 -25.75
C ALA A 47 10.95 8.79 -25.71
N ILE A 48 11.56 9.91 -25.31
CA ILE A 48 10.90 11.21 -25.19
C ILE A 48 11.42 12.14 -26.30
N SER A 49 10.53 12.90 -26.90
CA SER A 49 10.91 13.88 -27.93
C SER A 49 11.36 15.18 -27.25
N PRO A 50 12.47 15.81 -27.69
CA PRO A 50 12.85 17.14 -27.23
C PRO A 50 11.87 18.24 -27.71
N HIS A 51 11.00 17.93 -28.67
CA HIS A 51 9.94 18.81 -29.15
C HIS A 51 8.57 18.13 -28.98
N PRO A 52 8.03 18.11 -27.74
CA PRO A 52 6.75 17.50 -27.45
C PRO A 52 5.59 18.29 -28.08
N PRO A 53 4.55 17.60 -28.60
CA PRO A 53 3.30 18.27 -28.97
C PRO A 53 2.57 18.80 -27.73
N SER A 54 1.51 19.59 -27.95
CA SER A 54 0.58 19.94 -26.88
C SER A 54 -0.04 18.68 -26.26
N PHE A 55 -0.26 18.71 -24.95
CA PHE A 55 -0.87 17.60 -24.21
C PHE A 55 -2.18 17.14 -24.86
N GLN A 56 -2.33 15.83 -24.97
CA GLN A 56 -3.56 15.16 -25.38
C GLN A 56 -3.93 14.16 -24.28
N PRO A 57 -5.18 14.14 -23.81
CA PRO A 57 -5.62 13.21 -22.77
C PRO A 57 -5.35 11.75 -23.13
N GLY A 58 -4.77 11.01 -22.19
CA GLY A 58 -4.54 9.58 -22.27
C GLY A 58 -5.71 8.75 -21.76
N ASN A 59 -5.47 7.45 -21.56
CA ASN A 59 -6.48 6.55 -21.00
C ASN A 59 -6.67 6.82 -19.50
N ARG A 60 -5.57 7.01 -18.77
CA ARG A 60 -5.57 7.27 -17.32
C ARG A 60 -5.30 8.73 -17.01
N LEU A 61 -4.39 9.36 -17.75
CA LEU A 61 -4.08 10.77 -17.55
C LEU A 61 -5.03 11.65 -18.38
N THR A 62 -6.21 11.93 -17.82
CA THR A 62 -7.20 12.85 -18.41
C THR A 62 -6.82 14.31 -18.17
N GLN A 63 -7.52 15.25 -18.82
CA GLN A 63 -7.31 16.68 -18.54
C GLN A 63 -7.62 17.03 -17.07
N GLU A 64 -8.72 16.51 -16.53
CA GLU A 64 -9.11 16.72 -15.13
C GLU A 64 -8.03 16.21 -14.16
N HIS A 65 -7.49 15.03 -14.44
CA HIS A 65 -6.40 14.44 -13.69
C HIS A 65 -5.13 15.28 -13.78
N MET A 66 -4.76 15.74 -14.99
CA MET A 66 -3.60 16.61 -15.19
C MET A 66 -3.73 17.93 -14.42
N ASP A 67 -4.90 18.56 -14.45
CA ASP A 67 -5.19 19.80 -13.73
C ASP A 67 -5.12 19.58 -12.21
N SER A 68 -5.61 18.42 -11.72
CA SER A 68 -5.61 18.07 -10.30
C SER A 68 -4.20 17.89 -9.71
N LEU A 69 -3.19 17.55 -10.52
CA LEU A 69 -1.81 17.43 -10.06
C LEU A 69 -1.22 18.79 -9.65
N GLY A 70 -1.78 19.90 -10.14
CA GLY A 70 -1.33 21.25 -9.80
C GLY A 70 0.11 21.56 -10.23
N LEU A 71 0.69 20.79 -11.16
CA LEU A 71 2.09 20.88 -11.57
C LEU A 71 2.44 22.17 -12.32
N PHE A 72 1.43 22.85 -12.86
CA PHE A 72 1.57 24.10 -13.63
C PHE A 72 1.00 25.31 -12.88
N ALA A 73 0.74 25.19 -11.58
CA ALA A 73 0.22 26.28 -10.77
C ALA A 73 1.26 27.39 -10.49
N ASN A 74 2.54 27.09 -10.73
CA ASN A 74 3.68 27.95 -10.51
C ASN A 74 4.41 28.25 -11.83
N ASP A 75 4.86 29.50 -11.99
CA ASP A 75 5.55 29.99 -13.20
C ASP A 75 7.02 29.52 -13.31
N PHE A 76 7.39 28.45 -12.60
CA PHE A 76 8.76 27.94 -12.58
C PHE A 76 9.13 27.26 -13.91
N LEU A 77 8.20 26.52 -14.52
CA LEU A 77 8.42 25.76 -15.74
C LEU A 77 8.05 26.59 -16.97
N TRP A 78 8.93 26.59 -17.98
CA TRP A 78 8.63 27.21 -19.26
C TRP A 78 7.54 26.44 -20.02
N PRO A 79 6.80 27.08 -20.94
CA PRO A 79 5.75 26.40 -21.69
C PRO A 79 6.21 25.12 -22.42
N GLU A 80 7.46 25.06 -22.88
CA GLU A 80 8.01 23.85 -23.51
C GLU A 80 8.37 22.75 -22.48
N GLU A 81 8.81 23.12 -21.28
CA GLU A 81 9.07 22.16 -20.20
C GLU A 81 7.76 21.57 -19.65
N GLN A 82 6.69 22.37 -19.62
CA GLN A 82 5.35 21.89 -19.24
C GLN A 82 4.86 20.82 -20.22
N LYS A 83 5.05 21.03 -21.53
CA LYS A 83 4.73 20.01 -22.55
C LYS A 83 5.60 18.77 -22.40
N LEU A 84 6.88 18.92 -22.07
CA LEU A 84 7.79 17.80 -21.87
C LEU A 84 7.35 16.95 -20.66
N LEU A 85 7.02 17.60 -19.54
CA LEU A 85 6.51 16.93 -18.35
C LEU A 85 5.21 16.17 -18.64
N ALA A 86 4.30 16.81 -19.38
CA ALA A 86 3.06 16.17 -19.81
C ALA A 86 3.34 14.92 -20.68
N GLN A 87 4.32 14.99 -21.59
CA GLN A 87 4.73 13.83 -22.40
C GLN A 87 5.30 12.70 -21.52
N VAL A 88 6.13 13.02 -20.53
CA VAL A 88 6.71 12.03 -19.60
C VAL A 88 5.59 11.32 -18.82
N LEU A 89 4.66 12.08 -18.26
CA LEU A 89 3.56 11.53 -17.47
C LEU A 89 2.62 10.69 -18.34
N LEU A 90 2.33 11.13 -19.56
CA LEU A 90 1.50 10.39 -20.50
C LEU A 90 2.17 9.09 -20.95
N ALA A 91 3.46 9.12 -21.27
CA ALA A 91 4.23 7.94 -21.65
C ALA A 91 4.31 6.89 -20.52
N ASN A 92 4.16 7.33 -19.27
CA ASN A 92 4.19 6.49 -18.08
C ASN A 92 2.82 6.45 -17.36
N GLU A 93 1.72 6.68 -18.09
CA GLU A 93 0.39 6.84 -17.45
C GLU A 93 -0.05 5.60 -16.64
N ALA A 94 0.43 4.40 -17.02
CA ALA A 94 0.17 3.17 -16.30
C ALA A 94 0.83 3.11 -14.90
N GLY A 95 1.84 3.94 -14.64
CA GLY A 95 2.49 4.08 -13.34
C GLY A 95 1.73 5.02 -12.38
N LEU A 96 0.74 5.76 -12.89
CA LEU A 96 -0.12 6.60 -12.08
C LEU A 96 -1.39 5.82 -11.71
N ALA A 97 -1.83 5.96 -10.46
CA ALA A 97 -3.03 5.33 -9.95
C ALA A 97 -3.96 6.39 -9.34
N TRP A 98 -5.15 6.51 -9.92
CA TRP A 98 -6.21 7.43 -9.51
C TRP A 98 -7.25 6.76 -8.61
N ASP A 99 -7.41 5.44 -8.75
CA ASP A 99 -8.26 4.62 -7.91
C ASP A 99 -7.60 3.28 -7.52
N GLU A 100 -8.29 2.49 -6.68
CA GLU A 100 -7.79 1.19 -6.21
C GLU A 100 -7.76 0.11 -7.31
N SER A 101 -8.48 0.29 -8.44
CA SER A 101 -8.45 -0.64 -9.57
C SER A 101 -7.18 -0.49 -10.41
N GLU A 102 -6.58 0.70 -10.41
CA GLU A 102 -5.32 1.00 -11.10
C GLU A 102 -4.08 0.66 -10.27
N LYS A 103 -4.28 0.17 -9.05
CA LYS A 103 -3.21 -0.18 -8.12
C LYS A 103 -2.24 -1.20 -8.72
N GLY A 104 -0.96 -0.85 -8.70
CA GLY A 104 0.11 -1.74 -9.15
C GLY A 104 0.31 -2.96 -8.25
N ARG A 105 0.84 -4.03 -8.85
CA ARG A 105 1.42 -5.18 -8.16
C ARG A 105 2.82 -5.44 -8.73
N PHE A 106 3.72 -5.95 -7.90
CA PHE A 106 5.00 -6.44 -8.43
C PHE A 106 4.76 -7.67 -9.31
N HIS A 107 5.54 -7.81 -10.36
CA HIS A 107 5.56 -9.03 -11.16
C HIS A 107 6.25 -10.15 -10.39
N ASP A 108 5.76 -11.38 -10.51
CA ASP A 108 6.26 -12.54 -9.76
C ASP A 108 7.73 -12.87 -10.08
N ASP A 109 8.22 -12.42 -11.24
CA ASP A 109 9.63 -12.57 -11.63
C ASP A 109 10.58 -11.72 -10.79
N TYR A 110 10.10 -10.60 -10.24
CA TYR A 110 10.90 -9.73 -9.37
C TYR A 110 10.93 -10.25 -7.94
N PHE A 111 9.78 -10.70 -7.44
CA PHE A 111 9.63 -11.18 -6.07
C PHE A 111 8.80 -12.46 -6.05
N ALA A 112 9.41 -13.54 -5.54
CA ALA A 112 8.65 -14.73 -5.20
C ALA A 112 7.67 -14.44 -4.03
N PRO A 113 6.57 -15.20 -3.91
CA PRO A 113 5.64 -15.07 -2.79
C PRO A 113 6.36 -15.10 -1.43
N VAL A 114 6.08 -14.09 -0.60
CA VAL A 114 6.76 -13.93 0.70
C VAL A 114 6.28 -15.01 1.67
N LYS A 115 7.23 -15.72 2.27
CA LYS A 115 6.97 -16.62 3.40
C LYS A 115 7.17 -15.87 4.71
N ILE A 116 6.17 -15.92 5.59
CA ILE A 116 6.25 -15.31 6.92
C ILE A 116 6.88 -16.33 7.88
N PRO A 117 8.09 -16.08 8.41
CA PRO A 117 8.74 -17.00 9.34
C PRO A 117 8.04 -16.94 10.70
N VAL A 118 7.63 -18.09 11.21
CA VAL A 118 6.90 -18.22 12.47
C VAL A 118 7.52 -19.31 13.33
N THR A 119 7.47 -19.15 14.65
CA THR A 119 7.81 -20.21 15.61
C THR A 119 6.69 -21.25 15.66
N ASP A 120 6.97 -22.44 16.19
CA ASP A 120 5.93 -23.44 16.43
C ASP A 120 4.80 -22.87 17.28
N HIS A 121 3.56 -23.04 16.81
CA HIS A 121 2.38 -22.54 17.48
C HIS A 121 1.12 -23.28 17.03
N VAL A 122 0.05 -23.10 17.81
CA VAL A 122 -1.28 -23.59 17.47
C VAL A 122 -2.02 -22.48 16.72
N PRO A 123 -2.67 -22.77 15.57
CA PRO A 123 -3.53 -21.80 14.90
C PRO A 123 -4.60 -21.25 15.85
N TRP A 124 -4.88 -19.96 15.76
CA TRP A 124 -5.86 -19.31 16.63
C TRP A 124 -7.14 -18.94 15.87
N SER A 125 -8.26 -19.03 16.58
CA SER A 125 -9.53 -18.46 16.14
C SER A 125 -10.01 -17.42 17.14
N ARG A 126 -10.11 -16.16 16.70
CA ARG A 126 -10.64 -15.06 17.52
C ARG A 126 -11.98 -14.62 16.99
N LYS A 127 -12.95 -14.44 17.89
CA LYS A 127 -14.27 -13.92 17.55
C LYS A 127 -14.16 -12.52 16.96
N SER A 128 -14.79 -12.32 15.79
CA SER A 128 -14.92 -11.01 15.16
C SER A 128 -15.69 -10.05 16.05
N LEU A 129 -15.31 -8.77 16.02
CA LEU A 129 -16.05 -7.73 16.71
C LEU A 129 -17.33 -7.41 15.92
N PRO A 130 -18.44 -7.11 16.62
CA PRO A 130 -19.67 -6.72 15.93
C PRO A 130 -19.44 -5.42 15.17
N ILE A 131 -19.97 -5.36 13.95
CA ILE A 131 -19.96 -4.16 13.13
C ILE A 131 -21.16 -3.30 13.54
N PRO A 132 -20.97 -2.02 13.89
CA PRO A 132 -22.07 -1.13 14.19
C PRO A 132 -23.03 -0.99 12.99
N PRO A 133 -24.36 -1.04 13.20
CA PRO A 133 -25.33 -1.01 12.10
C PRO A 133 -25.18 0.19 11.17
N GLY A 134 -24.86 1.37 11.71
CA GLY A 134 -24.75 2.62 10.94
C GLY A 134 -23.59 2.65 9.93
N ILE A 135 -22.63 1.72 10.01
CA ILE A 135 -21.50 1.64 9.06
C ILE A 135 -21.48 0.32 8.28
N GLN A 136 -22.48 -0.54 8.46
CA GLN A 136 -22.48 -1.89 7.90
C GLN A 136 -22.38 -1.89 6.37
N ASP A 137 -23.19 -1.08 5.68
CA ASP A 137 -23.18 -1.01 4.21
C ASP A 137 -21.83 -0.51 3.67
N LYS A 138 -21.22 0.48 4.34
CA LYS A 138 -19.89 0.98 4.00
C LYS A 138 -18.83 -0.12 4.15
N VAL A 139 -18.92 -0.94 5.20
CA VAL A 139 -17.99 -2.06 5.42
C VAL A 139 -18.16 -3.13 4.33
N ILE A 140 -19.40 -3.48 3.98
CA ILE A 140 -19.69 -4.46 2.93
C ILE A 140 -19.14 -3.98 1.59
N ALA A 141 -19.38 -2.72 1.22
CA ALA A 141 -18.85 -2.13 -0.01
C ALA A 141 -17.32 -2.18 -0.05
N LEU A 142 -16.66 -1.83 1.05
CA LEU A 142 -15.20 -1.86 1.15
C LEU A 142 -14.62 -3.29 1.05
N ILE A 143 -15.29 -4.29 1.62
CA ILE A 143 -14.86 -5.69 1.49
C ILE A 143 -14.99 -6.17 0.04
N LYS A 144 -16.11 -5.85 -0.63
CA LYS A 144 -16.31 -6.19 -2.05
C LYS A 144 -15.22 -5.57 -2.92
N GLN A 145 -14.95 -4.28 -2.75
CA GLN A 145 -13.86 -3.59 -3.48
C GLN A 145 -12.49 -4.25 -3.24
N LYS A 146 -12.22 -4.78 -2.04
CA LYS A 146 -10.98 -5.50 -1.75
C LYS A 146 -10.92 -6.89 -2.38
N ILE A 147 -12.06 -7.54 -2.58
CA ILE A 147 -12.15 -8.80 -3.33
C ILE A 147 -11.94 -8.50 -4.82
N ASP A 148 -12.61 -7.47 -5.35
CA ASP A 148 -12.50 -7.08 -6.76
C ASP A 148 -11.07 -6.64 -7.14
N SER A 149 -10.36 -5.97 -6.24
CA SER A 149 -8.93 -5.63 -6.42
C SER A 149 -7.96 -6.78 -6.17
N GLY A 150 -8.45 -7.99 -5.83
CA GLY A 150 -7.63 -9.17 -5.57
C GLY A 150 -6.82 -9.12 -4.27
N VAL A 151 -7.07 -8.13 -3.39
CA VAL A 151 -6.41 -8.03 -2.08
C VAL A 151 -6.96 -9.06 -1.10
N TYR A 152 -8.26 -9.37 -1.19
CA TYR A 152 -8.94 -10.40 -0.39
C TYR A 152 -9.44 -11.54 -1.26
N GLU A 153 -9.35 -12.74 -0.71
CA GLU A 153 -9.89 -13.95 -1.31
C GLU A 153 -10.62 -14.79 -0.24
N PRO A 154 -11.65 -15.56 -0.62
CA PRO A 154 -12.21 -16.59 0.26
C PRO A 154 -11.13 -17.61 0.63
N SER A 155 -11.07 -17.98 1.91
CA SER A 155 -10.08 -18.95 2.40
C SER A 155 -10.73 -19.99 3.31
N TYR A 156 -10.13 -21.19 3.35
CA TYR A 156 -10.46 -22.25 4.30
C TYR A 156 -9.25 -22.46 5.21
N SER A 157 -9.23 -21.75 6.35
CA SER A 157 -8.06 -21.66 7.22
C SER A 157 -8.39 -21.99 8.67
N SER A 158 -7.44 -22.63 9.36
CA SER A 158 -7.47 -22.81 10.81
C SER A 158 -7.19 -21.52 11.58
N TYR A 159 -6.75 -20.46 10.89
CA TYR A 159 -6.57 -19.12 11.46
C TYR A 159 -7.82 -18.27 11.25
N CYS A 160 -8.33 -17.67 12.31
CA CYS A 160 -9.30 -16.59 12.24
C CYS A 160 -8.81 -15.41 13.09
N GLN A 161 -8.51 -14.30 12.42
CA GLN A 161 -8.04 -13.09 13.05
C GLN A 161 -9.21 -12.14 13.34
N GLN A 162 -9.09 -11.43 14.47
CA GLN A 162 -10.00 -10.35 14.79
C GLN A 162 -9.65 -9.13 13.94
N TRP A 163 -10.65 -8.45 13.40
CA TRP A 163 -10.50 -7.18 12.71
C TRP A 163 -11.60 -6.22 13.15
N PHE A 164 -11.41 -4.95 12.87
CA PHE A 164 -12.36 -3.88 13.18
C PHE A 164 -12.20 -2.70 12.22
N THR A 165 -13.10 -1.74 12.32
CA THR A 165 -13.09 -0.52 11.51
C THR A 165 -12.73 0.71 12.34
N VAL A 166 -12.03 1.64 11.71
CA VAL A 166 -11.65 2.94 12.27
C VAL A 166 -12.10 4.03 11.30
N ALA A 167 -12.62 5.14 11.82
CA ALA A 167 -12.95 6.31 11.02
C ALA A 167 -11.68 7.08 10.64
N LYS A 168 -11.62 7.49 9.38
CA LYS A 168 -10.63 8.43 8.86
C LYS A 168 -11.14 9.87 9.04
N LYS A 169 -10.24 10.85 8.93
CA LYS A 169 -10.57 12.28 9.04
C LYS A 169 -11.52 12.79 7.93
N ASP A 170 -11.53 12.12 6.79
CA ASP A 170 -12.38 12.40 5.62
C ASP A 170 -13.82 11.86 5.79
N GLY A 171 -14.15 11.20 6.91
CA GLY A 171 -15.46 10.58 7.15
C GLY A 171 -15.61 9.18 6.54
N ASN A 172 -14.59 8.68 5.85
CA ASN A 172 -14.53 7.30 5.38
C ASN A 172 -14.07 6.34 6.50
N ILE A 173 -14.19 5.04 6.26
CA ILE A 173 -13.75 4.01 7.19
C ILE A 173 -12.55 3.24 6.65
N ARG A 174 -11.74 2.68 7.56
CA ARG A 174 -10.63 1.79 7.24
C ARG A 174 -10.74 0.50 8.05
N ILE A 175 -10.59 -0.64 7.37
CA ILE A 175 -10.46 -1.95 8.03
C ILE A 175 -9.06 -2.10 8.60
N VAL A 176 -8.98 -2.54 9.85
CA VAL A 176 -7.75 -2.80 10.60
C VAL A 176 -7.77 -4.24 11.10
N HIS A 177 -6.76 -5.00 10.69
CA HIS A 177 -6.53 -6.37 11.16
C HIS A 177 -5.75 -6.35 12.47
N ASN A 178 -6.25 -7.06 13.49
CA ASN A 178 -5.53 -7.20 14.76
C ASN A 178 -4.47 -8.30 14.64
N LEU A 179 -3.31 -7.92 14.10
CA LEU A 179 -2.16 -8.82 13.91
C LEU A 179 -1.38 -9.12 15.21
N THR A 180 -1.91 -8.77 16.38
CA THR A 180 -1.24 -9.06 17.67
C THR A 180 -0.86 -10.54 17.84
N PRO A 181 -1.74 -11.53 17.53
CA PRO A 181 -1.39 -12.94 17.67
C PRO A 181 -0.32 -13.38 16.67
N LEU A 182 -0.41 -12.89 15.43
CA LEU A 182 0.57 -13.19 14.39
C LEU A 182 1.95 -12.65 14.79
N ASN A 183 2.01 -11.37 15.20
CA ASN A 183 3.24 -10.77 15.68
C ASN A 183 3.86 -11.52 16.87
N ALA A 184 3.07 -12.22 17.69
CA ALA A 184 3.60 -12.95 18.84
C ALA A 184 4.34 -14.24 18.45
N VAL A 185 4.12 -14.73 17.23
CA VAL A 185 4.75 -15.96 16.70
C VAL A 185 5.68 -15.68 15.53
N THR A 186 5.59 -14.51 14.89
CA THR A 186 6.49 -14.13 13.79
C THR A 186 7.91 -13.92 14.29
N ILE A 187 8.88 -14.49 13.58
CA ILE A 187 10.31 -14.28 13.81
C ILE A 187 10.70 -12.89 13.31
N LYS A 188 11.40 -12.13 14.15
CA LYS A 188 11.78 -10.74 13.88
C LYS A 188 12.88 -10.66 12.81
N ASP A 189 12.63 -9.91 11.74
CA ASP A 189 13.70 -9.46 10.84
C ASP A 189 14.52 -8.35 11.52
N SER A 190 15.85 -8.50 11.48
CA SER A 190 16.80 -7.56 12.07
C SER A 190 17.32 -6.54 11.06
N GLN A 191 16.85 -6.57 9.81
CA GLN A 191 17.16 -5.54 8.84
C GLN A 191 16.62 -4.19 9.32
N GLU A 192 17.53 -3.24 9.48
CA GLU A 192 17.20 -1.86 9.77
C GLU A 192 17.16 -1.06 8.46
N LEU A 193 16.18 -0.16 8.37
CA LEU A 193 16.13 0.78 7.25
C LEU A 193 17.30 1.77 7.36
N PRO A 194 17.84 2.26 6.22
CA PRO A 194 18.87 3.29 6.26
C PRO A 194 18.36 4.53 7.00
N LEU A 195 19.28 5.23 7.67
CA LEU A 195 18.97 6.49 8.32
C LEU A 195 18.64 7.53 7.25
N VAL A 196 17.39 8.02 7.27
CA VAL A 196 16.85 8.88 6.22
C VAL A 196 17.72 10.12 5.98
N HIS A 197 18.22 10.77 7.03
CA HIS A 197 19.05 11.98 6.88
C HIS A 197 20.36 11.69 6.13
N LEU A 198 21.06 10.60 6.46
CA LEU A 198 22.28 10.21 5.76
C LEU A 198 22.00 9.82 4.30
N PHE A 199 20.87 9.15 4.06
CA PHE A 199 20.47 8.81 2.70
C PHE A 199 20.18 10.05 1.85
N VAL A 200 19.49 11.05 2.41
CA VAL A 200 19.20 12.31 1.71
C VAL A 200 20.48 13.09 1.42
N GLU A 201 21.44 13.12 2.35
CA GLU A 201 22.75 13.76 2.12
C GLU A 201 23.51 13.14 0.94
N GLN A 202 23.42 11.82 0.75
CA GLN A 202 24.02 11.13 -0.40
C GLN A 202 23.36 11.49 -1.74
N CYS A 203 22.06 11.81 -1.74
CA CYS A 203 21.36 12.23 -2.96
C CYS A 203 21.59 13.70 -3.32
N ALA A 204 22.10 14.50 -2.39
CA ALA A 204 22.37 15.93 -2.60
C ALA A 204 23.79 16.20 -3.13
N ALA A 205 24.67 15.19 -3.12
CA ALA A 205 26.02 15.24 -3.67
C ALA A 205 26.06 14.83 -5.15
#